data_AF-A0A0S8A5Q2-F1
#
_entry.id   AF-A0A0S8A5Q2-F1
#
_cell.length_a   1.000
_cell.length_b   1.000
_cell.length_c   1.000
_cell.angle_alpha   90.00
_cell.angle_beta   90.00
_cell.angle_gamma   90.00
#
_symmetry.space_group_name_H-M   'P 1'
#
loop_
_entity.id
_entity.type
_entity.pdbx_description
1 polymer ?
#
loop_
_entity_poly.entity_id
_entity_poly.type
_entity_poly.pdbx_seq_one_letter_code
_entity_poly.pdbx_strand_id
1 'polypeptide(L)'
;MKLPTKITIVIIAVAIALGVAVAGTSELSHFKNIAKDYYVYYLTDYENSLEELGQQYNIEIKYRVDPDFIDEKGRLPPINGNATQLDKFGIARFSKILPEVLSQYPPDVIKANIESIRLSKELSFYGVRYGGSMVV
;
A
#
# COMPACT_ATOMS: atom_id res chain seq x y z
N MET A 1 10.46 -4.55 -38.80
CA MET A 1 10.02 -5.54 -37.80
C MET A 1 10.66 -5.16 -36.47
N LYS A 2 9.91 -4.52 -35.57
CA LYS A 2 10.41 -4.01 -34.27
C LYS A 2 10.08 -5.02 -33.17
N LEU A 3 11.08 -5.46 -32.41
CA LEU A 3 10.92 -6.28 -31.20
C LEU A 3 10.54 -5.41 -30.00
N PRO A 4 9.73 -5.91 -29.04
CA PRO A 4 9.16 -5.11 -27.97
C PRO A 4 10.12 -4.91 -26.78
N THR A 5 10.15 -3.68 -26.28
CA THR A 5 10.84 -3.23 -25.07
C THR A 5 10.04 -3.64 -23.83
N LYS A 6 10.36 -4.79 -23.22
CA LYS A 6 9.98 -5.12 -21.83
C LYS A 6 10.97 -6.08 -21.20
N ILE A 7 12.15 -5.60 -20.78
CA ILE A 7 12.99 -6.29 -19.78
C ILE A 7 13.74 -5.23 -18.95
N THR A 8 13.12 -4.72 -17.89
CA THR A 8 13.79 -4.09 -16.74
C THR A 8 12.72 -4.08 -15.65
N ILE A 9 12.72 -4.93 -14.63
CA ILE A 9 13.39 -4.73 -13.34
C ILE A 9 13.26 -6.07 -12.59
N VAL A 10 14.20 -7.00 -12.74
CA VAL A 10 14.37 -8.17 -11.83
C VAL A 10 15.84 -8.59 -11.84
N ILE A 11 16.79 -7.68 -11.57
CA ILE A 11 18.22 -8.06 -11.45
C ILE A 11 18.92 -7.47 -10.21
N ILE A 12 18.36 -6.44 -9.56
CA ILE A 12 19.10 -5.76 -8.47
C ILE A 12 19.10 -6.56 -7.15
N ALA A 13 18.09 -7.39 -6.88
CA ALA A 13 18.05 -8.18 -5.63
C ALA A 13 19.07 -9.35 -5.61
N VAL A 14 19.48 -9.88 -6.77
CA VAL A 14 20.34 -11.08 -6.84
C VAL A 14 21.83 -10.73 -6.69
N ALA A 15 22.24 -9.52 -7.12
CA ALA A 15 23.64 -9.09 -6.98
C ALA A 15 24.06 -8.89 -5.51
N ILE A 16 23.13 -8.46 -4.65
CA ILE A 16 23.40 -8.23 -3.23
C ILE A 16 23.57 -9.56 -2.47
N ALA A 17 22.81 -10.59 -2.83
CA ALA A 17 22.93 -11.91 -2.19
C ALA A 17 24.25 -12.63 -2.54
N LEU A 18 24.81 -12.39 -3.73
CA LEU A 18 26.07 -13.00 -4.17
C LEU A 18 27.32 -12.33 -3.58
N GLY A 19 27.27 -11.05 -3.23
CA GLY A 19 28.38 -10.36 -2.55
C GLY A 19 28.56 -10.77 -1.08
N VAL A 20 27.48 -11.19 -0.42
CA VAL A 20 27.48 -11.52 1.03
C VAL A 20 28.19 -12.84 1.35
N ALA A 21 28.41 -13.73 0.37
CA ALA A 21 29.09 -14.99 0.60
C ALA A 21 30.63 -14.87 0.68
N VAL A 22 31.21 -13.71 0.35
CA VAL A 22 32.68 -13.54 0.22
C VAL A 22 33.29 -12.63 1.30
N ALA A 23 32.50 -11.79 1.99
CA ALA A 23 33.01 -10.83 2.95
C ALA A 23 32.50 -11.10 4.38
N GLY A 24 33.44 -11.12 5.33
CA GLY A 24 33.22 -11.46 6.73
C GLY A 24 32.15 -10.63 7.45
N THR A 25 31.74 -11.15 8.60
CA THR A 25 30.55 -10.77 9.39
C THR A 25 30.45 -9.30 9.87
N SER A 26 31.42 -8.43 9.57
CA SER A 26 31.38 -6.99 9.86
C SER A 26 30.65 -6.15 8.81
N GLU A 27 30.49 -6.63 7.56
CA GLU A 27 29.79 -5.89 6.50
C GLU A 27 28.27 -6.07 6.51
N LEU A 28 27.78 -7.15 7.12
CA LEU A 28 26.35 -7.47 7.22
C LEU A 28 25.52 -6.38 7.92
N SER A 29 26.10 -5.67 8.90
CA SER A 29 25.41 -4.57 9.59
C SER A 29 25.24 -3.34 8.70
N HIS A 30 26.23 -3.05 7.85
CA HIS A 30 26.19 -1.95 6.89
C HIS A 30 25.19 -2.23 5.74
N PHE A 31 25.19 -3.46 5.20
CA PHE A 31 24.20 -3.87 4.19
C PHE A 31 22.77 -3.92 4.72
N LYS A 32 22.57 -4.31 5.99
CA LYS A 32 21.25 -4.26 6.64
C LYS A 32 20.72 -2.83 6.74
N ASN A 33 21.60 -1.85 6.95
CA ASN A 33 21.23 -0.44 6.95
C ASN A 33 20.94 0.09 5.54
N ILE A 34 21.75 -0.25 4.54
CA ILE A 34 21.50 0.15 3.14
C ILE A 34 20.18 -0.44 2.61
N ALA A 35 19.92 -1.72 2.88
CA ALA A 35 18.65 -2.33 2.52
C ALA A 35 17.50 -1.60 3.23
N LYS A 36 17.63 -1.33 4.54
CA LYS A 36 16.61 -0.60 5.31
C LYS A 36 16.35 0.80 4.74
N ASP A 37 17.37 1.56 4.40
CA ASP A 37 17.26 2.91 3.86
C ASP A 37 16.65 2.90 2.44
N TYR A 38 17.08 1.96 1.60
CA TYR A 38 16.49 1.74 0.27
C TYR A 38 15.00 1.36 0.41
N TYR A 39 14.66 0.43 1.31
CA TYR A 39 13.28 0.04 1.57
C TYR A 39 12.42 1.18 2.13
N VAL A 40 12.98 2.10 2.93
CA VAL A 40 12.28 3.28 3.44
C VAL A 40 11.97 4.26 2.31
N TYR A 41 12.92 4.50 1.40
CA TYR A 41 12.73 5.44 0.28
C TYR A 41 11.55 5.05 -0.62
N TYR A 42 11.48 3.80 -1.08
CA TYR A 42 10.37 3.35 -1.95
C TYR A 42 9.01 3.39 -1.26
N LEU A 43 8.95 3.26 0.06
CA LEU A 43 7.69 3.33 0.78
C LEU A 43 7.13 4.74 0.83
N THR A 44 8.00 5.70 1.12
CA THR A 44 7.65 7.11 1.08
C THR A 44 7.08 7.47 -0.30
N ASP A 45 7.68 6.97 -1.38
CA ASP A 45 7.18 7.21 -2.74
C ASP A 45 5.75 6.67 -2.95
N TYR A 46 5.43 5.47 -2.42
CA TYR A 46 4.10 4.90 -2.56
C TYR A 46 3.05 5.57 -1.66
N GLU A 47 3.43 5.98 -0.45
CA GLU A 47 2.57 6.76 0.44
C GLU A 47 2.25 8.12 -0.18
N ASN A 48 3.27 8.83 -0.68
CA ASN A 48 3.11 10.10 -1.40
C ASN A 48 2.23 9.92 -2.64
N SER A 49 2.41 8.83 -3.41
CA SER A 49 1.57 8.55 -4.58
C SER A 49 0.08 8.40 -4.23
N LEU A 50 -0.23 7.79 -3.08
CA LEU A 50 -1.61 7.67 -2.60
C LEU A 50 -2.15 9.03 -2.11
N GLU A 51 -1.32 9.84 -1.47
CA GLU A 51 -1.70 11.19 -1.05
C GLU A 51 -1.98 12.10 -2.25
N GLU A 52 -1.10 12.12 -3.25
CA GLU A 52 -1.28 12.85 -4.51
C GLU A 52 -2.56 12.42 -5.24
N LEU A 53 -2.84 11.12 -5.27
CA LEU A 53 -4.09 10.59 -5.84
C LEU A 53 -5.32 11.09 -5.08
N GLY A 54 -5.26 11.11 -3.75
CA GLY A 54 -6.31 11.66 -2.90
C GLY A 54 -6.56 13.14 -3.21
N GLN A 55 -5.49 13.94 -3.33
CA GLN A 55 -5.59 15.35 -3.69
C GLN A 55 -6.18 15.56 -5.09
N GLN A 56 -5.78 14.76 -6.09
CA GLN A 56 -6.31 14.85 -7.47
C GLN A 56 -7.83 14.69 -7.52
N TYR A 57 -8.37 13.74 -6.75
CA TYR A 57 -9.79 13.43 -6.72
C TYR A 57 -10.54 14.09 -5.56
N ASN A 58 -9.88 14.89 -4.72
CA ASN A 58 -10.44 15.47 -3.49
C ASN A 58 -11.09 14.40 -2.59
N ILE A 59 -10.39 13.28 -2.40
CA ILE A 59 -10.80 12.16 -1.55
C ILE A 59 -9.72 11.85 -0.51
N GLU A 60 -10.13 11.40 0.67
CA GLU A 60 -9.19 10.97 1.70
C GLU A 60 -8.83 9.48 1.53
N ILE A 61 -7.55 9.14 1.35
CA ILE A 61 -7.10 7.74 1.27
C ILE A 61 -6.46 7.32 2.60
N LYS A 62 -7.22 6.66 3.48
CA LYS A 62 -6.75 6.14 4.77
C LYS A 62 -6.22 4.72 4.61
N TYR A 63 -4.96 4.48 4.95
CA TYR A 63 -4.36 3.13 4.95
C TYR A 63 -3.69 2.77 6.29
N ARG A 64 -3.65 3.71 7.23
CA ARG A 64 -3.30 3.47 8.64
C ARG A 64 -4.57 3.12 9.39
N VAL A 65 -4.52 2.05 10.20
CA VAL A 65 -5.66 1.60 11.00
C VAL A 65 -5.57 2.27 12.36
N ASP A 66 -6.17 3.45 12.45
CA ASP A 66 -6.36 4.21 13.68
C ASP A 66 -7.73 3.90 14.30
N PRO A 67 -8.03 4.33 15.55
CA PRO A 67 -9.29 3.99 16.19
C PRO A 67 -10.54 4.39 15.39
N ASP A 68 -10.49 5.46 14.60
CA ASP A 68 -11.57 5.96 13.73
C ASP A 68 -11.66 5.25 12.37
N PHE A 69 -10.77 4.28 12.09
CA PHE A 69 -10.77 3.54 10.82
C PHE A 69 -12.07 2.77 10.59
N ILE A 70 -12.68 2.27 11.66
CA ILE A 70 -14.04 1.73 11.66
C ILE A 70 -14.88 2.64 12.54
N ASP A 71 -16.01 3.09 12.02
CA ASP A 71 -16.92 3.96 12.75
C ASP A 71 -17.32 3.31 14.09
N GLU A 72 -17.60 4.13 15.11
CA GLU A 72 -17.92 3.66 16.45
C GLU A 72 -19.02 2.58 16.46
N LYS A 73 -20.08 2.79 15.68
CA LYS A 73 -21.18 1.82 15.53
C LYS A 73 -20.71 0.45 15.02
N GLY A 74 -19.72 0.44 14.13
CA GLY A 74 -19.13 -0.78 13.58
C GLY A 74 -18.23 -1.50 14.58
N ARG A 75 -17.66 -0.81 15.56
CA ARG A 75 -16.76 -1.38 16.59
C ARG A 75 -17.52 -1.99 17.76
N LEU A 76 -18.74 -1.53 18.04
CA LEU A 76 -19.53 -2.00 19.18
C LEU A 76 -20.11 -3.41 18.94
N PRO A 77 -20.35 -4.20 20.00
CA PRO A 77 -21.12 -5.44 19.90
C PRO A 77 -22.53 -5.19 19.34
N PRO A 78 -23.10 -6.15 18.57
CA PRO A 78 -22.53 -7.46 18.23
C PRO A 78 -21.55 -7.43 17.04
N ILE A 79 -21.35 -6.27 16.40
CA ILE A 79 -20.57 -6.13 15.18
C ILE A 79 -19.09 -6.39 15.44
N ASN A 80 -18.52 -5.82 16.51
CA ASN A 80 -17.11 -6.02 16.90
C ASN A 80 -16.15 -5.86 15.71
N GLY A 81 -16.36 -4.81 14.91
CA GLY A 81 -15.60 -4.53 13.71
C GLY A 81 -14.12 -4.30 14.02
N ASN A 82 -13.25 -4.97 13.28
CA ASN A 82 -11.80 -4.81 13.41
C ASN A 82 -11.13 -4.74 12.03
N ALA A 83 -10.02 -4.02 11.94
CA ALA A 83 -9.23 -3.86 10.73
C ALA A 83 -7.76 -4.20 11.01
N THR A 84 -7.09 -4.79 10.03
CA THR A 84 -5.65 -5.03 10.07
C THR A 84 -4.96 -4.08 9.11
N GLN A 85 -3.93 -3.39 9.58
CA GLN A 85 -3.18 -2.45 8.77
C GLN A 85 -2.55 -3.13 7.54
N LEU A 86 -2.52 -2.40 6.42
CA LEU A 86 -1.77 -2.84 5.25
C LEU A 86 -0.28 -2.95 5.56
N ASP A 87 0.33 -4.02 5.07
CA ASP A 87 1.77 -4.07 5.00
C ASP A 87 2.29 -3.23 3.82
N LYS A 88 3.61 -3.07 3.80
CA LYS A 88 4.36 -2.33 2.80
C LYS A 88 4.06 -2.78 1.36
N PHE A 89 3.87 -4.08 1.15
CA PHE A 89 3.54 -4.64 -0.15
C PHE A 89 2.11 -4.31 -0.55
N GLY A 90 1.18 -4.30 0.41
CA GLY A 90 -0.19 -3.83 0.24
C GLY A 90 -0.24 -2.38 -0.23
N ILE A 91 0.46 -1.47 0.46
CA ILE A 91 0.54 -0.06 0.08
C ILE A 91 1.08 0.11 -1.34
N ALA A 92 2.21 -0.54 -1.66
CA ALA A 92 2.81 -0.52 -2.99
C ALA A 92 1.92 -1.12 -4.10
N ARG A 93 1.04 -2.06 -3.74
CA ARG A 93 0.08 -2.65 -4.66
C ARG A 93 -1.07 -1.68 -4.92
N PHE A 94 -1.65 -1.10 -3.87
CA PHE A 94 -2.79 -0.20 -4.01
C PHE A 94 -2.42 1.15 -4.66
N SER A 95 -1.20 1.65 -4.47
CA SER A 95 -0.70 2.83 -5.19
C SER A 95 -0.69 2.67 -6.71
N LYS A 96 -0.67 1.41 -7.21
CA LYS A 96 -0.75 1.10 -8.65
C LYS A 96 -2.18 0.81 -9.12
N ILE A 97 -2.96 0.12 -8.29
CA ILE A 97 -4.32 -0.31 -8.65
C ILE A 97 -5.31 0.85 -8.58
N LEU A 98 -5.23 1.71 -7.55
CA LEU A 98 -6.22 2.77 -7.36
C LEU A 98 -6.26 3.78 -8.52
N PRO A 99 -5.14 4.27 -9.07
CA PRO A 99 -5.19 5.14 -10.24
C PRO A 99 -5.91 4.50 -11.43
N GLU A 100 -5.64 3.21 -11.70
CA GLU A 100 -6.28 2.46 -12.78
C GLU A 100 -7.79 2.33 -12.55
N VAL A 101 -8.22 1.98 -11.33
CA VAL A 101 -9.64 1.84 -10.99
C VAL A 101 -10.37 3.19 -11.05
N LEU A 102 -9.79 4.24 -10.46
CA LEU A 102 -10.41 5.57 -10.45
C LEU A 102 -10.49 6.17 -11.85
N SER A 103 -9.50 5.90 -12.73
CA SER A 103 -9.52 6.40 -14.12
C SER A 103 -10.69 5.87 -14.97
N GLN A 104 -11.40 4.83 -14.52
CA GLN A 104 -12.57 4.28 -15.21
C GLN A 104 -13.83 5.14 -15.01
N TYR A 105 -13.79 6.10 -14.09
CA TYR A 105 -14.91 6.98 -13.78
C TYR A 105 -14.56 8.44 -14.10
N PRO A 106 -15.54 9.26 -14.54
CA PRO A 106 -15.31 10.68 -14.68
C PRO A 106 -14.89 11.31 -13.33
N PRO A 107 -13.89 12.22 -13.31
CA PRO A 107 -13.42 12.82 -12.06
C PRO A 107 -14.51 13.49 -11.23
N ASP A 108 -15.50 14.11 -11.88
CA ASP A 108 -16.62 14.78 -11.21
C ASP A 108 -17.55 13.79 -10.49
N VAL A 109 -17.69 12.57 -11.04
CA VAL A 109 -18.47 11.51 -10.40
C VAL A 109 -17.76 11.03 -9.14
N ILE A 110 -16.44 10.85 -9.18
CA ILE A 110 -15.67 10.46 -7.99
C ILE A 110 -15.78 11.54 -6.91
N LYS A 111 -15.49 12.79 -7.27
CA LYS A 111 -15.52 13.94 -6.36
C LYS A 111 -16.87 14.15 -5.66
N ALA A 112 -17.97 13.84 -6.35
CA ALA A 112 -19.31 14.04 -5.82
C ALA A 112 -19.84 12.85 -4.99
N ASN A 113 -19.25 11.65 -5.13
CA ASN A 113 -19.84 10.43 -4.57
C ASN A 113 -18.89 9.64 -3.66
N ILE A 114 -17.61 9.99 -3.59
CA ILE A 114 -16.62 9.32 -2.76
C ILE A 114 -15.96 10.38 -1.89
N GLU A 115 -16.10 10.24 -0.57
CA GLU A 115 -15.42 11.13 0.38
C GLU A 115 -14.08 10.52 0.79
N SER A 116 -14.06 9.19 1.01
CA SER A 116 -12.85 8.51 1.46
C SER A 116 -12.72 7.07 0.96
N ILE A 117 -11.48 6.61 0.88
CA ILE A 117 -11.10 5.22 0.61
C ILE A 117 -10.31 4.72 1.81
N ARG A 118 -10.82 3.69 2.48
CA ARG A 118 -10.16 3.04 3.63
C ARG A 118 -9.58 1.69 3.20
N LEU A 119 -8.24 1.60 3.21
CA LEU A 119 -7.49 0.43 2.77
C LEU A 119 -6.96 -0.35 3.97
N SER A 120 -7.23 -1.66 3.99
CA SER A 120 -6.76 -2.55 5.06
C SER A 120 -6.29 -3.88 4.46
N LYS A 121 -5.51 -4.63 5.23
CA LYS A 121 -5.13 -6.00 4.84
C LYS A 121 -6.32 -6.95 5.02
N GLU A 122 -7.02 -6.80 6.13
CA GLU A 122 -8.14 -7.63 6.53
C GLU A 122 -9.14 -6.75 7.27
N LEU A 123 -10.43 -6.96 7.00
CA LEU A 123 -11.54 -6.47 7.82
C LEU A 123 -12.20 -7.66 8.49
N SER A 124 -12.75 -7.45 9.67
CA SER A 124 -13.63 -8.44 10.27
C SER A 124 -14.84 -7.78 10.89
N PHE A 125 -16.00 -8.42 10.71
CA PHE A 125 -17.26 -8.03 11.32
C PHE A 125 -17.96 -9.30 11.79
N TYR A 126 -18.57 -9.26 12.97
CA TYR A 126 -19.23 -10.39 13.60
C TYR A 126 -18.32 -11.63 13.74
N GLY A 127 -17.00 -11.42 13.89
CA GLY A 127 -16.00 -12.48 13.91
C GLY A 127 -15.66 -13.10 12.55
N VAL A 128 -16.28 -12.65 11.45
CA VAL A 128 -16.03 -13.12 10.08
C VAL A 128 -15.00 -12.21 9.42
N ARG A 129 -13.97 -12.79 8.80
CA ARG A 129 -12.87 -12.06 8.13
C ARG A 129 -13.10 -11.89 6.63
N TYR A 130 -12.71 -10.74 6.10
CA TYR A 130 -12.81 -10.32 4.71
C TYR A 130 -11.47 -9.74 4.25
N GLY A 131 -11.07 -10.00 2.99
CA GLY A 131 -10.00 -9.20 2.35
C GLY A 131 -10.49 -7.77 2.16
N GLY A 132 -9.78 -6.76 2.67
CA GLY A 132 -10.43 -5.51 3.05
C GLY A 132 -10.01 -4.25 2.32
N SER A 133 -10.70 -3.87 1.24
CA SER A 133 -10.76 -2.47 0.77
C SER A 133 -12.19 -1.96 0.91
N MET A 134 -12.38 -0.82 1.57
CA MET A 134 -13.69 -0.20 1.80
C MET A 134 -13.70 1.21 1.20
N VAL A 135 -14.78 1.54 0.47
CA VAL A 135 -15.04 2.89 -0.04
C VAL A 135 -16.20 3.45 0.76
N VAL A 136 -16.03 4.66 1.31
CA VAL A 136 -17.04 5.34 2.15
C VAL A 136 -17.35 6.69 1.52
#